data_AF-A0A9P7BF89-F1
#
_entry.id   AF-A0A9P7BF89-F1
#
_cell.length_a   1.000
_cell.length_b   1.000
_cell.length_c   1.000
_cell.angle_alpha   90.00
_cell.angle_beta   90.00
_cell.angle_gamma   90.00
#
_symmetry.space_group_name_H-M   'P 1'
#
loop_
_entity.id
_entity.type
_entity.pdbx_description
1 polymer ?
#
loop_
_entity_poly.entity_id
_entity_poly.type
_entity_poly.pdbx_seq_one_letter_code
_entity_poly.pdbx_strand_id
1 'polypeptide(L)'
;MSAELTPIKGFLPLPITIPAIANLAESTHICYIKPHLSKDENEQINTTRSLFLINPLPFWTIENVKKLFNQVNSASHIEKILLRESIDTSRVSSIGSGVNYDLHINLSKLTNIDFGFELNENEKLPFGSSVITFLDRDGFELFLSSLKKIKKNLKWDIGNSINETGFNKYSKIPNVIIDRTKLEKEITNSLVEFQQREKNAEEEVQNMKEIVDEDGFTLVVGSQKKTKSEILGSIKKLSDLEKDDSHVKKMEKKEKKDFYRFQIRERKKQEMNQLLSKFKEDQERVKLMKQRRRFRPY
;
A
#
# COMPACT_ATOMS: atom_id res chain seq x y z
N MET A 1 15.93 25.10 26.70
CA MET A 1 14.57 25.65 26.52
C MET A 1 13.64 24.51 26.17
N SER A 2 12.83 24.05 27.13
CA SER A 2 11.87 22.97 26.94
C SER A 2 10.64 23.51 26.24
N ALA A 3 10.61 23.46 24.91
CA ALA A 3 9.37 23.63 24.17
C ALA A 3 8.43 22.49 24.57
N GLU A 4 7.25 22.80 25.10
CA GLU A 4 6.21 21.81 25.39
C GLU A 4 5.78 21.18 24.07
N LEU A 5 6.33 20.01 23.77
CA LEU A 5 5.99 19.26 22.57
C LEU A 5 4.55 18.74 22.73
N THR A 6 3.64 19.25 21.92
CA THR A 6 2.22 18.86 21.98
C THR A 6 2.02 17.47 21.38
N PRO A 7 1.20 16.61 21.99
CA PRO A 7 0.87 15.31 21.42
C PRO A 7 0.04 15.47 20.14
N ILE A 8 0.39 14.72 19.10
CA ILE A 8 -0.30 14.77 17.79
C ILE A 8 -1.18 13.52 17.69
N LYS A 9 -2.51 13.65 17.62
CA LYS A 9 -3.44 12.51 17.38
C LYS A 9 -3.19 11.27 18.28
N GLY A 10 -2.82 11.50 19.54
CA GLY A 10 -2.50 10.45 20.52
C GLY A 10 -1.07 9.90 20.46
N PHE A 11 -0.19 10.48 19.63
CA PHE A 11 1.25 10.22 19.68
C PHE A 11 1.92 11.10 20.72
N LEU A 12 2.70 10.48 21.60
CA LEU A 12 3.53 11.17 22.58
C LEU A 12 4.90 11.49 21.94
N PRO A 13 5.37 12.74 22.03
CA PRO A 13 6.71 13.09 21.56
C PRO A 13 7.76 12.56 22.54
N LEU A 14 8.78 11.89 22.00
CA LEU A 14 9.93 11.36 22.72
C LEU A 14 11.19 12.12 22.25
N PRO A 15 11.62 13.17 22.97
CA PRO A 15 12.84 13.88 22.65
C PRO A 15 14.06 13.06 23.06
N ILE A 16 14.92 12.79 22.09
CA ILE A 16 16.17 12.05 22.26
C ILE A 16 17.32 12.99 21.92
N THR A 17 18.21 13.21 22.88
CA THR A 17 19.45 13.96 22.71
C THR A 17 20.51 13.11 22.02
N ILE A 18 21.06 13.65 20.95
CA ILE A 18 22.21 13.11 20.22
C ILE A 18 23.45 13.85 20.73
N PRO A 19 24.48 13.12 21.22
CA PRO A 19 25.70 13.75 21.73
C PRO A 19 26.43 14.52 20.63
N ALA A 20 27.15 15.57 21.01
CA ALA A 20 27.98 16.34 20.09
C ALA A 20 29.08 15.44 19.50
N ILE A 21 29.22 15.46 18.17
CA ILE A 21 30.24 14.69 17.44
C ILE A 21 31.12 15.69 16.71
N ALA A 22 32.40 15.75 17.10
CA ALA A 22 33.48 16.54 16.51
C ALA A 22 33.14 18.02 16.17
N ASN A 23 32.37 18.25 15.10
CA ASN A 23 32.01 19.56 14.56
C ASN A 23 30.49 19.88 14.62
N LEU A 24 29.67 18.99 15.19
CA LEU A 24 28.23 19.18 15.33
C LEU A 24 27.85 19.37 16.81
N ALA A 25 27.04 20.38 17.07
CA ALA A 25 26.49 20.64 18.39
C ALA A 25 25.51 19.53 18.83
N GLU A 26 25.28 19.45 20.14
CA GLU A 26 24.23 18.59 20.69
C GLU A 26 22.88 18.96 20.04
N SER A 27 22.16 17.94 19.57
CA SER A 27 20.88 18.11 18.89
C SER A 27 19.83 17.20 19.48
N THR A 28 18.57 17.62 19.39
CA THR A 28 17.42 16.84 19.87
C THR A 28 16.65 16.30 18.69
N HIS A 29 16.59 14.98 18.57
CA HIS A 29 15.71 14.28 17.63
C HIS A 29 14.39 13.94 18.30
N ILE A 30 13.29 14.10 17.59
CA ILE A 30 11.94 13.86 18.13
C ILE A 30 11.38 12.62 17.44
N CYS A 31 11.21 11.55 18.22
CA CYS A 31 10.43 10.39 17.82
C CYS A 31 8.99 10.56 18.31
N TYR A 32 8.03 9.96 17.62
CA TYR A 32 6.63 9.93 18.07
C TYR A 32 6.24 8.51 18.39
N ILE A 33 5.67 8.28 19.56
CA ILE A 33 5.35 6.95 20.06
C ILE A 33 3.87 6.83 20.41
N LYS A 34 3.31 5.66 20.16
CA LYS A 34 1.92 5.34 20.47
C LYS A 34 1.78 3.85 20.75
N PRO A 35 0.95 3.42 21.72
CA PRO A 35 0.58 2.02 21.86
C PRO A 35 0.02 1.49 20.55
N HIS A 36 0.55 0.36 20.07
CA HIS A 36 0.08 -0.25 18.84
C HIS A 36 -1.18 -1.08 19.12
N LEU A 37 -2.20 -0.92 18.28
CA LEU A 37 -3.48 -1.61 18.40
C LEU A 37 -3.88 -2.05 16.99
N SER A 38 -3.90 -3.36 16.74
CA SER A 38 -4.52 -3.90 15.52
C SER A 38 -6.01 -4.11 15.74
N LYS A 39 -6.79 -3.97 14.67
CA LYS A 39 -8.23 -4.28 14.68
C LYS A 39 -8.49 -5.77 14.53
N ASP A 40 -7.53 -6.53 13.99
CA ASP A 40 -7.70 -7.94 13.66
C ASP A 40 -7.48 -8.82 14.90
N GLU A 41 -8.44 -9.71 15.19
CA GLU A 41 -8.47 -10.52 16.43
C GLU A 41 -7.21 -11.38 16.62
N ASN A 42 -6.66 -11.94 15.54
CA ASN A 42 -5.43 -12.75 15.57
C ASN A 42 -4.17 -11.92 15.87
N GLU A 43 -4.15 -10.65 15.44
CA GLU A 43 -3.01 -9.75 15.68
C GLU A 43 -3.12 -9.03 17.03
N GLN A 44 -4.33 -8.89 17.58
CA GLN A 44 -4.58 -8.23 18.86
C GLN A 44 -3.74 -8.82 19.99
N ILE A 45 -3.59 -10.15 20.05
CA ILE A 45 -2.79 -10.83 21.07
C ILE A 45 -1.35 -10.32 21.08
N ASN A 46 -0.74 -10.17 19.90
CA ASN A 46 0.64 -9.71 19.74
C ASN A 46 0.79 -8.18 19.85
N THR A 47 -0.27 -7.41 19.54
CA THR A 47 -0.22 -5.95 19.55
C THR A 47 -0.44 -5.33 20.93
N THR A 48 -1.11 -6.01 21.85
CA THR A 48 -1.39 -5.49 23.21
C THR A 48 -0.13 -5.11 24.01
N ARG A 49 1.02 -5.73 23.70
CA ARG A 49 2.33 -5.48 24.32
C ARG A 49 3.31 -4.75 23.39
N SER A 50 2.84 -4.09 22.33
CA SER A 50 3.73 -3.45 21.36
C SER A 50 3.55 -1.94 21.25
N LEU A 51 4.68 -1.28 20.96
CA LEU A 51 4.78 0.16 20.79
C LEU A 51 5.04 0.48 19.33
N PHE A 52 4.19 1.32 18.75
CA PHE A 52 4.40 1.89 17.43
C PHE A 52 5.17 3.20 17.53
N LEU A 53 6.21 3.33 16.74
CA LEU A 53 7.12 4.45 16.73
C LEU A 53 7.26 5.02 15.32
N ILE A 54 7.19 6.33 15.20
CA ILE A 54 7.41 7.09 13.97
C ILE A 54 8.72 7.86 14.10
N ASN A 55 9.46 7.92 12.99
CA ASN A 55 10.73 8.61 12.87
C ASN A 55 11.83 8.03 13.80
N PRO A 56 12.08 6.70 13.79
CA PRO A 56 13.20 6.11 14.53
C PRO A 56 14.52 6.71 14.06
N LEU A 57 15.47 6.81 14.99
CA LEU A 57 16.86 7.11 14.66
C LEU A 57 17.47 5.98 13.82
N PRO A 58 18.59 6.23 13.12
CA PRO A 58 19.36 5.17 12.49
C PRO A 58 19.87 4.16 13.53
N PHE A 59 20.03 2.89 13.12
CA PHE A 59 20.60 1.80 13.95
C PHE A 59 19.80 1.47 15.21
N TRP A 60 18.48 1.35 15.05
CA TRP A 60 17.55 0.81 16.04
C TRP A 60 17.71 -0.72 16.22
N THR A 61 18.87 -1.14 16.75
CA THR A 61 19.13 -2.53 17.13
C THR A 61 18.59 -2.83 18.53
N ILE A 62 18.35 -4.11 18.82
CA ILE A 62 17.84 -4.57 20.12
C ILE A 62 18.72 -4.07 21.27
N GLU A 63 20.04 -4.07 21.10
CA GLU A 63 20.98 -3.60 22.13
C GLU A 63 20.90 -2.10 22.39
N ASN A 64 20.88 -1.29 21.33
CA ASN A 64 20.83 0.17 21.45
C ASN A 64 19.49 0.63 22.05
N VAL A 65 18.40 0.00 21.63
CA VAL A 65 17.07 0.31 22.16
C VAL A 65 16.94 -0.14 23.61
N LYS A 66 17.49 -1.30 23.99
CA LYS A 66 17.57 -1.72 25.41
C LYS A 66 18.33 -0.70 26.25
N LYS A 67 19.46 -0.16 25.77
CA LYS A 67 20.21 0.89 26.48
C LYS A 67 19.39 2.16 26.67
N LEU A 68 18.67 2.62 25.64
CA LEU A 68 17.80 3.80 25.74
C LEU A 68 16.59 3.54 26.66
N PHE A 69 15.96 2.38 26.56
CA PHE A 69 14.76 2.05 27.34
C PHE A 69 15.11 1.83 28.81
N ASN A 70 16.31 1.33 29.13
CA ASN A 70 16.82 1.25 30.49
C ASN A 70 16.99 2.62 31.16
N GLN A 71 17.22 3.70 30.39
CA GLN A 71 17.23 5.07 30.92
C GLN A 71 15.82 5.53 31.34
N VAL A 72 14.77 4.96 30.74
CA VAL A 72 13.37 5.23 31.08
C VAL A 72 12.92 4.36 32.26
N ASN A 73 13.10 3.05 32.13
CA ASN A 73 12.72 2.06 33.13
C ASN A 73 13.56 0.78 32.92
N SER A 74 14.30 0.37 33.94
CA SER A 74 15.13 -0.84 33.88
C SER A 74 14.32 -2.15 33.95
N ALA A 75 13.04 -2.10 34.32
CA ALA A 75 12.18 -3.27 34.46
C ALA A 75 11.50 -3.71 33.15
N SER A 76 11.64 -2.97 32.05
CA SER A 76 10.99 -3.31 30.78
C SER A 76 11.93 -4.10 29.87
N HIS A 77 11.55 -5.35 29.55
CA HIS A 77 12.29 -6.21 28.64
C HIS A 77 11.69 -6.21 27.23
N ILE A 78 12.56 -6.13 26.22
CA ILE A 78 12.20 -6.11 24.80
C ILE A 78 12.45 -7.49 24.20
N GLU A 79 11.47 -7.98 23.46
CA GLU A 79 11.49 -9.26 22.74
C GLU A 79 11.94 -9.06 21.28
N LYS A 80 11.19 -8.28 20.51
CA LYS A 80 11.40 -8.10 19.06
C LYS A 80 11.35 -6.63 18.69
N ILE A 81 12.14 -6.27 17.68
CA ILE A 81 12.09 -4.95 17.05
C ILE A 81 11.92 -5.15 15.55
N LEU A 82 10.84 -4.60 15.02
CA LEU A 82 10.59 -4.49 13.61
C LEU A 82 10.88 -3.04 13.20
N LEU A 83 11.74 -2.86 12.21
CA LEU A 83 12.16 -1.53 11.75
C LEU A 83 12.00 -1.46 10.23
N ARG A 84 11.32 -0.41 9.77
CA ARG A 84 11.34 0.00 8.37
C ARG A 84 12.05 1.33 8.25
N GLU A 85 13.17 1.34 7.53
CA GLU A 85 13.91 2.58 7.25
C GLU A 85 13.03 3.55 6.45
N SER A 86 13.29 4.85 6.59
CA SER A 86 12.55 5.91 5.89
C SER A 86 12.87 6.01 4.40
N ILE A 87 13.91 5.30 3.94
CA ILE A 87 14.35 5.29 2.56
C ILE A 87 14.00 3.94 1.92
N ASP A 88 13.31 4.00 0.78
CA ASP A 88 13.06 2.81 -0.02
C ASP A 88 14.28 2.52 -0.90
N THR A 89 15.16 1.65 -0.43
CA THR A 89 16.30 1.16 -1.24
C THR A 89 15.87 0.19 -2.33
N SER A 90 14.64 -0.34 -2.29
CA SER A 90 14.15 -1.33 -3.26
C SER A 90 13.71 -0.72 -4.59
N ARG A 91 13.50 0.61 -4.63
CA ARG A 91 12.95 1.34 -5.79
C ARG A 91 13.83 2.47 -6.27
N VAL A 92 15.13 2.25 -6.33
CA VAL A 92 16.02 3.18 -7.05
C VAL A 92 15.69 3.07 -8.54
N SER A 93 14.77 3.91 -9.02
CA SER A 93 14.67 4.16 -10.46
C SER A 93 16.01 4.73 -10.91
N SER A 94 16.50 4.30 -12.08
CA SER A 94 17.74 4.80 -12.70
C SER A 94 17.75 6.33 -12.92
N ILE A 95 16.61 7.01 -12.74
CA ILE A 95 16.43 8.47 -12.88
C ILE A 95 16.32 9.20 -11.53
N GLY A 96 16.33 8.51 -10.38
CA GLY A 96 16.39 9.16 -9.06
C GLY A 96 15.10 9.86 -8.58
N SER A 97 14.03 9.86 -9.37
CA SER A 97 12.71 10.35 -8.93
C SER A 97 11.89 9.22 -8.31
N GLY A 98 12.29 8.76 -7.14
CA GLY A 98 11.50 7.82 -6.35
C GLY A 98 10.30 8.53 -5.74
N VAL A 99 9.09 8.26 -6.25
CA VAL A 99 7.86 8.58 -5.51
C VAL A 99 7.82 7.63 -4.32
N ASN A 100 8.18 8.13 -3.14
CA ASN A 100 8.04 7.41 -1.87
C ASN A 100 6.54 7.30 -1.58
N TYR A 101 5.94 6.17 -1.93
CA TYR A 101 4.62 5.82 -1.39
C TYR A 101 4.80 5.46 0.09
N ASP A 102 3.86 5.86 0.96
CA ASP A 102 3.89 5.53 2.39
C ASP A 102 3.81 4.01 2.67
N LEU A 103 3.42 3.21 1.66
CA LEU A 103 3.23 1.76 1.74
C LEU A 103 4.00 1.04 0.63
N HIS A 104 4.69 -0.04 1.01
CA HIS A 104 5.40 -0.90 0.06
C HIS A 104 4.41 -1.73 -0.75
N ILE A 105 4.37 -1.49 -2.07
CA ILE A 105 3.51 -2.26 -2.98
C ILE A 105 4.26 -3.54 -3.39
N ASN A 106 3.75 -4.69 -2.96
CA ASN A 106 4.29 -5.99 -3.33
C ASN A 106 3.90 -6.35 -4.77
N LEU A 107 4.83 -6.12 -5.71
CA LEU A 107 4.62 -6.44 -7.12
C LEU A 107 4.45 -7.94 -7.35
N SER A 108 5.18 -8.79 -6.61
CA SER A 108 5.09 -10.25 -6.76
C SER A 108 3.65 -10.73 -6.51
N LYS A 109 3.06 -10.35 -5.36
CA LYS A 109 1.67 -10.70 -5.00
C LYS A 109 0.62 -10.06 -5.90
N LEU A 110 0.87 -8.86 -6.43
CA LEU A 110 -0.04 -8.21 -7.38
C LEU A 110 -0.02 -8.86 -8.76
N THR A 111 1.15 -9.27 -9.25
CA THR A 111 1.27 -9.95 -10.55
C THR A 111 0.82 -11.41 -10.48
N ASN A 112 1.02 -12.03 -9.32
CA ASN A 112 0.75 -13.44 -9.13
C ASN A 112 0.14 -13.66 -7.74
N ILE A 113 -1.17 -13.75 -7.68
CA ILE A 113 -1.91 -13.88 -6.41
C ILE A 113 -1.56 -15.19 -5.71
N ASP A 114 -1.39 -16.26 -6.49
CA ASP A 114 -1.19 -17.62 -5.97
C ASP A 114 0.28 -17.90 -5.65
N PHE A 115 1.21 -17.31 -6.41
CA PHE A 115 2.65 -17.56 -6.25
C PHE A 115 3.46 -16.37 -5.73
N GLY A 116 2.78 -15.27 -5.41
CA GLY A 116 3.41 -14.07 -4.89
C GLY A 116 4.14 -14.34 -3.59
N PHE A 117 5.37 -13.85 -3.47
CA PHE A 117 6.08 -13.89 -2.19
C PHE A 117 5.38 -12.99 -1.18
N GLU A 118 5.21 -13.47 0.05
CA GLU A 118 4.73 -12.60 1.12
C GLU A 118 5.84 -11.67 1.58
N LEU A 119 5.49 -10.43 1.88
CA LEU A 119 6.44 -9.47 2.42
C LEU A 119 6.89 -9.92 3.80
N ASN A 120 8.16 -9.65 4.12
CA ASN A 120 8.66 -9.78 5.47
C ASN A 120 7.85 -8.88 6.42
N GLU A 121 7.78 -9.23 7.71
CA GLU A 121 7.05 -8.42 8.70
C GLU A 121 7.52 -6.94 8.74
N ASN A 122 8.83 -6.72 8.58
CA ASN A 122 9.41 -5.36 8.48
C ASN A 122 8.89 -4.61 7.24
N GLU A 123 8.70 -5.30 6.13
CA GLU A 123 8.27 -4.73 4.86
C GLU A 123 6.77 -4.42 4.82
N LYS A 124 5.99 -5.01 5.73
CA LYS A 124 4.58 -4.68 5.93
C LYS A 124 4.40 -3.33 6.65
N LEU A 125 5.43 -2.86 7.37
CA LEU A 125 5.35 -1.58 8.09
C LEU A 125 5.43 -0.37 7.14
N PRO A 126 4.74 0.74 7.48
CA PRO A 126 4.92 2.02 6.80
C PRO A 126 6.37 2.50 6.85
N PHE A 127 6.80 3.26 5.85
CA PHE A 127 8.16 3.78 5.81
C PHE A 127 8.46 4.72 6.99
N GLY A 128 9.68 4.62 7.53
CA GLY A 128 10.11 5.44 8.67
C GLY A 128 9.37 5.12 9.97
N SER A 129 8.90 3.88 10.12
CA SER A 129 8.22 3.42 11.33
C SER A 129 8.88 2.17 11.92
N SER A 130 8.66 1.97 13.22
CA SER A 130 9.14 0.82 13.95
C SER A 130 8.06 0.30 14.90
N VAL A 131 8.00 -1.01 15.05
CA VAL A 131 7.18 -1.68 16.06
C VAL A 131 8.10 -2.41 17.02
N ILE A 132 7.94 -2.15 18.31
CA ILE A 132 8.75 -2.75 19.37
C ILE A 132 7.82 -3.61 20.21
N THR A 133 8.09 -4.91 20.32
CA THR A 133 7.33 -5.80 21.19
C THR A 133 8.05 -5.99 22.51
N PHE A 134 7.32 -5.79 23.60
CA PHE A 134 7.79 -6.07 24.94
C PHE A 134 7.57 -7.55 25.26
N LEU A 135 8.33 -8.09 26.21
CA LEU A 135 8.12 -9.45 26.70
C LEU A 135 6.75 -9.58 27.38
N ASP A 136 6.44 -8.66 28.29
CA ASP A 136 5.24 -8.69 29.12
C ASP A 136 4.40 -7.43 28.92
N ARG A 137 3.08 -7.58 29.06
CA ARG A 137 2.13 -6.46 29.05
C ARG A 137 2.35 -5.51 30.23
N ASP A 138 2.62 -6.05 31.42
CA ASP A 138 2.87 -5.24 32.62
C ASP A 138 4.12 -4.38 32.46
N GLY A 139 5.19 -4.95 31.88
CA GLY A 139 6.42 -4.23 31.55
C GLY A 139 6.17 -3.06 30.59
N PHE A 140 5.28 -3.25 29.62
CA PHE A 140 4.85 -2.21 28.69
C PHE A 140 4.04 -1.08 29.36
N GLU A 141 3.06 -1.42 30.19
CA GLU A 141 2.25 -0.43 30.91
C GLU A 141 3.10 0.39 31.90
N LEU A 142 4.03 -0.28 32.60
CA LEU A 142 5.01 0.37 33.45
C LEU A 142 5.89 1.34 32.66
N PHE A 143 6.40 0.91 31.50
CA PHE A 143 7.20 1.77 30.61
C PHE A 143 6.42 3.03 30.21
N LEU A 144 5.18 2.90 29.73
CA LEU A 144 4.35 4.05 29.36
C LEU A 144 4.09 5.01 30.53
N SER A 145 3.89 4.47 31.74
CA SER A 145 3.68 5.28 32.94
C SER A 145 4.93 6.07 33.33
N SER A 146 6.11 5.46 33.21
CA SER A 146 7.41 6.10 33.50
C SER A 146 7.76 7.15 32.45
N LEU A 147 7.43 6.88 31.19
CA LEU A 147 7.69 7.76 30.07
C LEU A 147 6.95 9.09 30.16
N LYS A 148 5.69 9.06 30.61
CA LYS A 148 4.90 10.27 30.89
C LYS A 148 5.46 11.11 32.03
N LYS A 149 6.23 10.51 32.95
CA LYS A 149 6.79 11.17 34.13
C LYS A 149 8.21 11.71 33.89
N ILE A 150 8.84 11.35 32.77
CA ILE A 150 10.23 11.71 32.50
C ILE A 150 10.36 13.20 32.19
N LYS A 151 11.26 13.84 32.94
CA LYS A 151 11.73 15.20 32.70
C LYS A 151 13.19 15.25 32.22
N LYS A 152 13.85 14.09 32.20
CA LYS A 152 15.25 13.94 31.78
C LYS A 152 15.32 13.73 30.27
N ASN A 153 16.34 14.30 29.64
CA ASN A 153 16.61 14.07 28.23
C ASN A 153 17.26 12.69 28.05
N LEU A 154 16.70 11.88 27.15
CA LEU A 154 17.22 10.55 26.81
C LEU A 154 18.45 10.71 25.92
N LYS A 155 19.53 9.99 26.19
CA LYS A 155 20.76 10.07 25.40
C LYS A 155 20.84 8.90 24.43
N TRP A 156 21.02 9.19 23.14
CA TRP A 156 21.25 8.18 22.12
C TRP A 156 22.73 7.85 21.99
N ASP A 157 23.13 6.76 22.64
CA ASP A 157 24.49 6.26 22.58
C ASP A 157 24.58 5.07 21.62
N ILE A 158 24.99 5.35 20.38
CA ILE A 158 25.44 4.33 19.44
C ILE A 158 26.80 3.87 19.96
N GLY A 159 26.88 2.72 20.64
CA GLY A 159 28.11 2.24 21.27
C GLY A 159 29.22 1.86 20.26
N ASN A 160 30.02 0.84 20.59
CA ASN A 160 31.12 0.31 19.76
C ASN A 160 30.73 -0.21 18.36
N SER A 161 29.47 -0.08 17.94
CA SER A 161 28.99 -0.33 16.58
C SER A 161 29.48 0.71 15.56
N ILE A 162 30.37 1.64 15.94
CA ILE A 162 30.99 2.63 15.05
C ILE A 162 31.61 1.96 13.80
N ASN A 163 32.09 0.72 13.92
CA ASN A 163 32.71 -0.07 12.85
C ASN A 163 31.70 -0.62 11.82
N GLU A 164 30.40 -0.59 12.12
CA GLU A 164 29.29 -1.05 11.28
C GLU A 164 28.38 0.11 10.85
N THR A 165 28.76 1.35 11.16
CA THR A 165 27.93 2.54 10.90
C THR A 165 28.59 3.48 9.89
N GLY A 166 27.75 4.31 9.24
CA GLY A 166 28.20 5.39 8.36
C GLY A 166 29.16 4.94 7.26
N PHE A 167 30.22 5.71 7.06
CA PHE A 167 31.22 5.48 6.01
C PHE A 167 31.82 4.06 6.05
N ASN A 168 32.04 3.48 7.23
CA ASN A 168 32.60 2.14 7.38
C ASN A 168 31.66 1.03 6.89
N LYS A 169 30.34 1.22 6.98
CA LYS A 169 29.36 0.33 6.37
C LYS A 169 29.40 0.45 4.86
N TYR A 170 29.28 1.69 4.36
CA TYR A 170 29.21 1.95 2.91
C TYR A 170 30.52 1.65 2.18
N SER A 171 31.68 1.78 2.84
CA SER A 171 32.99 1.41 2.29
C SER A 171 33.17 -0.10 2.15
N LYS A 172 32.44 -0.90 2.94
CA LYS A 172 32.42 -2.36 2.82
C LYS A 172 31.52 -2.85 1.68
N ILE A 173 30.48 -2.09 1.30
CA ILE A 173 29.53 -2.46 0.23
C ILE A 173 30.20 -2.82 -1.11
N PRO A 174 31.16 -2.04 -1.65
CA PRO A 174 31.83 -2.43 -2.90
C PRO A 174 32.66 -3.72 -2.77
N ASN A 175 33.05 -4.10 -1.56
CA ASN A 175 33.78 -5.34 -1.27
C ASN A 175 32.86 -6.51 -0.86
N VAL A 176 31.55 -6.29 -0.74
CA VAL A 176 30.57 -7.38 -0.65
C VAL A 176 30.37 -7.92 -2.07
N ILE A 177 31.36 -8.63 -2.56
CA ILE A 177 31.17 -9.55 -3.67
C ILE A 177 30.11 -10.53 -3.18
N ILE A 178 28.95 -10.50 -3.82
CA ILE A 178 27.88 -11.46 -3.52
C ILE A 178 28.50 -12.84 -3.71
N ASP A 179 28.53 -13.62 -2.63
CA ASP A 179 29.08 -14.96 -2.68
C ASP A 179 28.23 -15.78 -3.65
N ARG A 180 28.80 -16.01 -4.82
CA ARG A 180 28.12 -16.66 -5.94
C ARG A 180 27.54 -18.00 -5.52
N THR A 181 28.24 -18.75 -4.66
CA THR A 181 27.79 -20.07 -4.23
C THR A 181 26.57 -20.01 -3.31
N LYS A 182 26.47 -18.97 -2.47
CA LYS A 182 25.30 -18.74 -1.60
C LYS A 182 24.11 -18.29 -2.43
N LEU A 183 24.33 -17.36 -3.35
CA LEU A 183 23.29 -16.86 -4.24
C LEU A 183 22.74 -17.97 -5.14
N GLU A 184 23.62 -18.79 -5.73
CA GLU A 184 23.22 -19.95 -6.54
C GLU A 184 22.33 -20.90 -5.72
N LYS A 185 22.70 -21.22 -4.48
CA LYS A 185 21.87 -22.06 -3.59
C LYS A 185 20.51 -21.44 -3.31
N GLU A 186 20.47 -20.16 -2.97
CA GLU A 186 19.23 -19.43 -2.68
C GLU A 186 18.30 -19.42 -3.89
N ILE A 187 18.82 -19.12 -5.09
CA ILE A 187 18.08 -19.15 -6.35
C ILE A 187 17.58 -20.56 -6.64
N THR A 188 18.42 -21.58 -6.50
CA THR A 188 18.00 -22.97 -6.77
C THR A 188 16.87 -23.40 -5.84
N ASN A 189 16.93 -23.06 -4.55
CA ASN A 189 15.86 -23.36 -3.61
C ASN A 189 14.57 -22.63 -3.99
N SER A 190 14.66 -21.34 -4.29
CA SER A 190 13.50 -20.55 -4.72
C SER A 190 12.87 -21.09 -6.00
N LEU A 191 13.67 -21.58 -6.96
CA LEU A 191 13.16 -22.18 -8.21
C LEU A 191 12.48 -23.52 -7.96
N VAL A 192 13.04 -24.36 -7.09
CA VAL A 192 12.42 -25.65 -6.71
C VAL A 192 11.09 -25.43 -6.00
N GLU A 193 11.04 -24.51 -5.04
CA GLU A 193 9.80 -24.15 -4.34
C GLU A 193 8.75 -23.56 -5.29
N PHE A 194 9.18 -22.76 -6.27
CA PHE A 194 8.29 -22.22 -7.30
C PHE A 194 7.71 -23.33 -8.19
N GLN A 195 8.55 -24.25 -8.68
CA GLN A 195 8.12 -25.39 -9.50
C GLN A 195 7.15 -26.31 -8.76
N GLN A 196 7.40 -26.56 -7.47
CA GLN A 196 6.49 -27.34 -6.62
C GLN A 196 5.13 -26.65 -6.50
N ARG A 197 5.12 -25.33 -6.26
CA ARG A 197 3.87 -24.56 -6.20
C ARG A 197 3.12 -24.55 -7.53
N GLU A 198 3.82 -24.37 -8.66
CA GLU A 198 3.22 -24.42 -10.00
C GLU A 198 2.55 -25.78 -10.25
N LYS A 199 3.25 -26.88 -9.94
CA LYS A 199 2.71 -28.24 -10.09
C LYS A 199 1.47 -28.48 -9.23
N ASN A 200 1.50 -28.07 -7.97
CA ASN A 200 0.35 -28.22 -7.08
C ASN A 200 -0.88 -27.44 -7.59
N ALA A 201 -0.67 -26.22 -8.10
CA ALA A 201 -1.76 -25.44 -8.68
C ALA A 201 -2.33 -26.09 -9.97
N GLU A 202 -1.48 -26.67 -10.81
CA GLU A 202 -1.93 -27.41 -11.99
C GLU A 202 -2.76 -28.65 -11.60
N GLU A 203 -2.35 -29.39 -10.57
CA GLU A 203 -3.11 -30.52 -10.02
C GLU A 203 -4.45 -30.07 -9.43
N GLU A 204 -4.49 -28.96 -8.67
CA GLU A 204 -5.74 -28.38 -8.16
C GLU A 204 -6.69 -27.99 -9.30
N VAL A 205 -6.18 -27.39 -10.37
CA VAL A 205 -6.99 -27.03 -11.54
C VAL A 205 -7.50 -28.28 -12.26
N GLN A 206 -6.72 -29.36 -12.35
CA GLN A 206 -7.18 -30.63 -12.92
C GLN A 206 -8.29 -31.25 -12.06
N ASN A 207 -8.09 -31.30 -10.74
CA ASN A 207 -9.09 -31.79 -9.80
C ASN A 207 -10.40 -30.99 -9.91
N MET A 208 -10.31 -29.65 -10.03
CA MET A 208 -11.48 -28.79 -10.24
C MET A 208 -12.23 -29.05 -11.56
N LYS A 209 -11.57 -29.60 -12.59
CA LYS A 209 -12.24 -30.01 -13.83
C LYS A 209 -12.99 -31.34 -13.67
N GLU A 210 -12.46 -32.23 -12.82
CA GLU A 210 -13.04 -33.56 -12.60
C GLU A 210 -14.20 -33.54 -11.62
N ILE A 211 -14.16 -32.64 -10.62
CA ILE A 211 -15.23 -32.49 -9.64
C ILE A 211 -16.47 -31.91 -10.32
N VAL A 212 -17.60 -32.60 -10.12
CA VAL A 212 -18.93 -32.16 -10.51
C VAL A 212 -19.58 -31.47 -9.32
N ASP A 213 -20.13 -30.28 -9.53
CA ASP A 213 -20.82 -29.50 -8.49
C ASP A 213 -22.12 -30.20 -8.01
N GLU A 214 -22.68 -29.74 -6.89
CA GLU A 214 -23.94 -30.26 -6.31
C GLU A 214 -25.13 -30.24 -7.29
N ASP A 215 -25.13 -29.27 -8.22
CA ASP A 215 -26.13 -29.11 -9.28
C ASP A 215 -25.81 -29.91 -10.56
N GLY A 216 -24.74 -30.71 -10.57
CA GLY A 216 -24.36 -31.57 -11.70
C GLY A 216 -23.55 -30.88 -12.81
N PHE A 217 -23.03 -29.67 -12.58
CA PHE A 217 -22.24 -28.95 -13.57
C PHE A 217 -20.73 -29.24 -13.41
N THR A 218 -20.02 -29.31 -14.54
CA THR A 218 -18.55 -29.38 -14.57
C THR A 218 -17.95 -28.03 -14.96
N LEU A 219 -16.87 -27.65 -14.29
CA LEU A 219 -16.18 -26.40 -14.56
C LEU A 219 -15.40 -26.48 -15.89
N VAL A 220 -15.80 -25.68 -16.89
CA VAL A 220 -15.06 -25.58 -18.15
C VAL A 220 -13.85 -24.66 -17.98
N VAL A 221 -12.65 -25.24 -18.03
CA VAL A 221 -11.39 -24.50 -17.92
C VAL A 221 -10.63 -24.58 -19.24
N GLY A 222 -10.24 -23.41 -19.77
CA GLY A 222 -9.41 -23.33 -20.97
C GLY A 222 -8.07 -24.05 -20.80
N SER A 223 -7.54 -24.64 -21.87
CA SER A 223 -6.31 -25.45 -21.84
C SER A 223 -5.06 -24.70 -21.39
N GLN A 224 -5.03 -23.37 -21.56
CA GLN A 224 -3.88 -22.53 -21.23
C GLN A 224 -3.90 -21.99 -19.79
N LYS A 225 -5.02 -22.15 -19.05
CA LYS A 225 -5.14 -21.61 -17.70
C LYS A 225 -4.53 -22.56 -16.68
N LYS A 226 -3.54 -22.08 -15.92
CA LYS A 226 -2.76 -22.91 -15.00
C LYS A 226 -3.12 -22.71 -13.54
N THR A 227 -3.74 -21.59 -13.18
CA THR A 227 -4.06 -21.28 -11.79
C THR A 227 -5.51 -20.93 -11.56
N LYS A 228 -5.99 -21.14 -10.34
CA LYS A 228 -7.35 -20.79 -9.92
C LYS A 228 -7.60 -19.29 -10.04
N SER A 229 -6.62 -18.46 -9.66
CA SER A 229 -6.74 -17.00 -9.79
C SER A 229 -6.79 -16.53 -11.24
N GLU A 230 -6.17 -17.25 -12.19
CA GLU A 230 -6.30 -16.94 -13.62
C GLU A 230 -7.69 -17.33 -14.17
N ILE A 231 -8.23 -18.44 -13.69
CA ILE A 231 -9.60 -18.87 -14.01
C ILE A 231 -10.60 -17.83 -13.50
N LEU A 232 -10.53 -17.49 -12.20
CA LEU A 232 -11.45 -16.58 -11.53
C LEU A 232 -11.22 -15.10 -11.88
N GLY A 233 -9.97 -14.66 -11.98
CA GLY A 233 -9.60 -13.26 -12.26
C GLY A 233 -10.00 -12.79 -13.66
N SER A 234 -10.13 -13.73 -14.61
CA SER A 234 -10.72 -13.44 -15.92
C SER A 234 -12.23 -13.22 -15.88
N ILE A 235 -12.91 -13.70 -14.83
CA ILE A 235 -14.34 -13.52 -14.62
C ILE A 235 -14.51 -12.15 -13.98
N LYS A 236 -14.49 -11.11 -14.83
CA LYS A 236 -14.86 -9.76 -14.40
C LYS A 236 -16.25 -9.79 -13.79
N LYS A 237 -16.41 -9.16 -12.63
CA LYS A 237 -17.73 -9.00 -12.01
C LYS A 237 -18.64 -8.22 -12.96
N LEU A 238 -19.94 -8.48 -12.93
CA LEU A 238 -20.93 -7.75 -13.76
C LEU A 238 -20.77 -6.23 -13.64
N SER A 239 -20.48 -5.74 -12.43
CA SER A 239 -20.20 -4.31 -12.15
C SER A 239 -18.99 -3.75 -12.89
N ASP A 240 -18.01 -4.57 -13.19
CA ASP A 240 -16.77 -4.17 -13.86
C ASP A 240 -16.94 -4.24 -15.38
N LEU A 241 -17.73 -5.19 -15.87
CA LEU A 241 -18.13 -5.30 -17.27
C LEU A 241 -19.07 -4.18 -17.72
N GLU A 242 -19.96 -3.70 -16.85
CA GLU A 242 -20.83 -2.54 -17.13
C GLU A 242 -20.05 -1.23 -17.25
N LYS A 243 -18.87 -1.13 -16.62
CA LYS A 243 -17.96 0.02 -16.73
C LYS A 243 -16.97 -0.11 -17.88
N ASP A 244 -16.84 -1.30 -18.47
CA ASP A 244 -15.98 -1.52 -19.62
C ASP A 244 -16.66 -0.96 -20.89
N ASP A 245 -16.18 0.20 -21.34
CA ASP A 245 -16.56 0.86 -22.60
C ASP A 245 -16.68 -0.10 -23.80
N SER A 246 -15.78 -1.08 -23.88
CA SER A 246 -15.76 -2.06 -24.98
C SER A 246 -16.95 -3.02 -24.94
N HIS A 247 -17.42 -3.38 -23.74
CA HIS A 247 -18.56 -4.25 -23.53
C HIS A 247 -19.86 -3.47 -23.79
N VAL A 248 -19.97 -2.25 -23.25
CA VAL A 248 -21.10 -1.34 -23.52
C VAL A 248 -21.25 -1.09 -25.02
N LYS A 249 -20.18 -0.71 -25.72
CA LYS A 249 -20.18 -0.51 -27.19
C LYS A 249 -20.57 -1.77 -27.96
N LYS A 250 -20.23 -2.97 -27.46
CA LYS A 250 -20.64 -4.23 -28.09
C LYS A 250 -22.13 -4.51 -27.88
N MET A 251 -22.68 -4.19 -26.71
CA MET A 251 -24.12 -4.30 -26.45
C MET A 251 -24.90 -3.31 -27.33
N GLU A 252 -24.48 -2.05 -27.40
CA GLU A 252 -25.09 -1.05 -28.29
C GLU A 252 -25.02 -1.45 -29.77
N LYS A 253 -23.97 -2.15 -30.21
CA LYS A 253 -23.86 -2.70 -31.57
C LYS A 253 -24.80 -3.88 -31.83
N LYS A 254 -25.15 -4.65 -30.80
CA LYS A 254 -26.11 -5.76 -30.90
C LYS A 254 -27.55 -5.24 -30.91
N GLU A 255 -27.80 -4.08 -30.33
CA GLU A 255 -29.09 -3.39 -30.42
C GLU A 255 -29.32 -2.89 -31.85
N LYS A 256 -30.14 -3.63 -32.60
CA LYS A 256 -30.59 -3.19 -33.93
C LYS A 256 -31.52 -1.99 -33.78
N LYS A 257 -31.00 -0.79 -34.04
CA LYS A 257 -31.82 0.41 -34.24
C LYS A 257 -32.60 0.23 -35.55
N ASP A 258 -33.90 0.50 -35.52
CA ASP A 258 -34.88 0.33 -36.62
C ASP A 258 -35.40 -1.10 -36.90
N PHE A 259 -35.17 -2.07 -36.01
CA PHE A 259 -35.77 -3.39 -36.18
C PHE A 259 -37.29 -3.39 -35.91
N TYR A 260 -37.74 -2.59 -34.95
CA TYR A 260 -39.13 -2.59 -34.54
C TYR A 260 -39.93 -1.41 -35.12
N ARG A 261 -41.19 -1.68 -35.52
CA ARG A 261 -42.10 -0.67 -36.08
C ARG A 261 -42.33 0.52 -35.14
N PHE A 262 -42.27 0.33 -33.83
CA PHE A 262 -42.41 1.42 -32.86
C PHE A 262 -41.21 2.38 -32.90
N GLN A 263 -39.98 1.88 -33.08
CA GLN A 263 -38.77 2.70 -33.22
C GLN A 263 -38.87 3.60 -34.46
N ILE A 264 -39.35 3.05 -35.58
CA ILE A 264 -39.58 3.80 -36.82
C ILE A 264 -40.64 4.89 -36.62
N ARG A 265 -41.75 4.58 -35.92
CA ARG A 265 -42.80 5.56 -35.61
C ARG A 265 -42.29 6.68 -34.70
N GLU A 266 -41.51 6.33 -33.69
CA GLU A 266 -40.95 7.28 -32.74
C GLU A 266 -39.93 8.21 -33.41
N ARG A 267 -39.04 7.68 -34.26
CA ARG A 267 -38.12 8.49 -35.07
C ARG A 267 -38.86 9.48 -35.96
N LYS A 268 -39.89 9.03 -36.70
CA LYS A 268 -40.71 9.92 -37.53
C LYS A 268 -41.41 11.00 -36.71
N LYS A 269 -41.87 10.68 -35.50
CA LYS A 269 -42.48 11.64 -34.56
C LYS A 269 -41.45 12.68 -34.07
N GLN A 270 -40.23 12.24 -33.77
CA GLN A 270 -39.13 13.13 -33.38
C GLN A 270 -38.72 14.07 -34.53
N GLU A 271 -38.59 13.55 -35.75
CA GLU A 271 -38.27 14.35 -36.95
C GLU A 271 -39.35 15.40 -37.23
N MET A 272 -40.63 15.03 -37.14
CA MET A 272 -41.76 15.97 -37.23
C MET A 272 -41.68 17.07 -36.17
N ASN A 273 -41.40 16.72 -34.92
CA ASN A 273 -41.26 17.69 -33.83
C ASN A 273 -40.07 18.63 -34.04
N GLN A 274 -38.92 18.13 -34.50
CA GLN A 274 -37.75 18.96 -34.81
C GLN A 274 -38.06 19.94 -35.95
N LEU A 275 -38.79 19.51 -36.98
CA LEU A 275 -39.22 20.37 -38.08
C LEU A 275 -40.13 21.50 -37.60
N LEU A 276 -41.11 21.18 -36.74
CA LEU A 276 -42.00 22.15 -36.12
C LEU A 276 -41.24 23.15 -35.24
N SER A 277 -40.24 22.70 -34.47
CA SER A 277 -39.38 23.59 -33.66
C SER A 277 -38.60 24.56 -34.54
N LYS A 278 -37.89 24.05 -35.56
CA LYS A 278 -37.12 24.87 -36.50
C LYS A 278 -38.01 25.88 -37.23
N PHE A 279 -39.22 25.48 -37.61
CA PHE A 279 -40.16 26.38 -38.27
C PHE A 279 -40.62 27.52 -37.35
N LYS A 280 -40.89 27.25 -36.06
CA LYS A 280 -41.22 28.29 -35.08
C LYS A 280 -40.06 29.26 -34.89
N GLU A 281 -38.84 28.76 -34.76
CA GLU A 281 -37.63 29.58 -34.65
C GLU A 281 -37.44 30.49 -35.87
N ASP A 282 -37.64 29.96 -37.08
CA ASP A 282 -37.55 30.76 -38.30
C ASP A 282 -38.69 31.79 -38.41
N GLN A 283 -39.90 31.46 -37.98
CA GLN A 283 -40.99 32.43 -37.89
C GLN A 283 -40.67 33.57 -36.91
N GLU A 284 -40.09 33.26 -35.76
CA GLU A 284 -39.64 34.26 -34.79
C GLU A 284 -38.51 35.12 -35.35
N ARG A 285 -37.53 34.50 -36.01
CA ARG A 285 -36.44 35.20 -36.68
C ARG A 285 -36.97 36.16 -37.76
N VAL A 286 -37.92 35.73 -38.57
CA VAL A 286 -38.56 36.58 -39.60
C VAL A 286 -39.39 37.70 -38.95
N LYS A 287 -40.11 37.44 -37.86
CA LYS A 287 -40.82 38.49 -37.10
C LYS A 287 -39.85 39.55 -36.57
N LEU A 288 -38.71 39.14 -36.00
CA LEU A 288 -37.66 40.07 -35.56
C LEU A 288 -37.09 40.89 -36.72
N MET A 289 -36.82 40.27 -37.88
CA MET A 289 -36.37 40.99 -39.08
C MET A 289 -37.42 41.99 -39.59
N LYS A 290 -38.71 41.62 -39.59
CA LYS A 290 -39.81 42.50 -39.98
C LYS A 290 -39.95 43.68 -39.01
N GLN A 291 -39.84 43.45 -37.70
CA GLN A 291 -39.86 44.52 -36.70
C GLN A 291 -38.68 45.48 -36.88
N ARG A 292 -37.46 44.97 -37.09
CA ARG A 292 -36.27 45.79 -37.40
C ARG A 292 -36.44 46.61 -38.68
N ARG A 293 -37.08 46.05 -39.72
CA ARG A 293 -37.37 46.76 -40.99
C ARG A 293 -38.56 47.72 -40.94
N ARG A 294 -39.38 47.68 -39.89
CA ARG A 294 -40.58 48.54 -39.75
C ARG A 294 -40.26 49.91 -39.15
N PHE A 295 -38.98 50.23 -38.95
CA PHE A 295 -38.52 51.57 -38.59
C PHE A 295 -38.32 52.40 -39.87
N ARG A 296 -39.23 53.34 -40.13
CA ARG A 296 -39.07 54.41 -41.14
C ARG A 296 -39.01 55.72 -40.37
N PRO A 297 -37.82 56.30 -40.11
CA PRO A 297 -37.74 57.65 -39.60
C PRO A 297 -37.85 58.61 -40.78
N TYR A 298 -38.80 59.55 -40.65
CA TYR A 298 -39.22 60.58 -41.62
C TYR A 298 -40.18 60.09 -42.73
#